data_AF-A0A2M8D8M0-F1
#
_entry.id   AF-A0A2M8D8M0-F1
#
_cell.length_a   1.000
_cell.length_b   1.000
_cell.length_c   1.000
_cell.angle_alpha   90.00
_cell.angle_beta   90.00
_cell.angle_gamma   90.00
#
_symmetry.space_group_name_H-M   'P 1'
#
loop_
_entity.id
_entity.type
_entity.pdbx_description
1 polymer ?
#
loop_
_entity_poly.entity_id
_entity_poly.type
_entity_poly.pdbx_seq_one_letter_code
_entity_poly.pdbx_strand_id
1 'polypeptide(L)'
;MKKIAFVLFVLLVAGSVSFVKAEDERPRVAIIDFPVDEAGLWSGFRPHKREISAALVDLFTTALVEKGNFRVFERSRLQDIMKEQNLGLSGNISPN
;
A
#
# COMPACT_ATOMS: atom_id res chain seq x y z
N MET A 1 51.14 -3.85 17.92
CA MET A 1 49.91 -3.29 18.52
C MET A 1 49.23 -2.24 17.63
N LYS A 2 49.93 -1.21 17.13
CA LYS A 2 49.33 -0.17 16.27
C LYS A 2 48.66 -0.68 14.97
N LYS A 3 49.23 -1.70 14.31
CA LYS A 3 48.67 -2.30 13.08
C LYS A 3 47.35 -3.05 13.32
N ILE A 4 47.22 -3.71 14.47
CA ILE A 4 46.01 -4.45 14.85
C ILE A 4 44.89 -3.48 15.20
N ALA A 5 45.20 -2.40 15.92
CA ALA A 5 44.26 -1.33 16.20
C ALA A 5 43.76 -0.64 14.92
N PHE A 6 44.65 -0.45 13.93
CA PHE A 6 44.27 0.12 12.63
C PHE A 6 43.32 -0.80 11.85
N VAL A 7 43.58 -2.11 11.83
CA VAL A 7 42.69 -3.09 11.17
C VAL A 7 41.33 -3.15 11.86
N LEU A 8 41.28 -3.11 13.19
CA LEU A 8 40.03 -3.10 13.96
C LEU A 8 39.22 -1.83 13.70
N PHE A 9 39.90 -0.68 13.57
CA PHE A 9 39.26 0.60 13.26
C PHE A 9 38.66 0.61 11.85
N VAL A 10 39.37 0.06 10.85
CA VAL A 10 38.85 -0.08 9.49
C VAL A 10 37.64 -1.02 9.45
N LEU A 11 37.65 -2.10 10.22
CA LEU A 11 36.52 -3.05 10.29
C LEU A 11 35.27 -2.42 10.92
N LEU A 12 35.46 -1.59 11.94
CA LEU A 12 34.37 -0.85 12.60
C LEU A 12 33.73 0.19 11.66
N VAL A 13 34.56 0.90 10.89
CA VAL A 13 34.08 1.91 9.92
C VAL A 13 33.36 1.23 8.75
N ALA A 14 33.85 0.08 8.28
CA ALA A 14 33.20 -0.68 7.20
C ALA A 14 31.81 -1.24 7.61
N GLY A 15 31.62 -1.60 8.88
CA GLY A 15 30.33 -2.07 9.40
C GLY A 15 29.29 -0.96 9.62
N SER A 16 29.70 0.31 9.56
CA SER A 16 28.82 1.47 9.81
C SER A 16 28.03 1.92 8.58
N VAL A 17 28.29 1.32 7.41
CA VAL A 17 27.61 1.68 6.16
C VAL A 17 26.20 1.08 6.19
N SER A 18 25.27 1.83 6.77
CA SER A 18 23.85 1.53 6.65
C SER A 18 23.47 1.65 5.19
N PHE A 19 23.04 0.56 4.57
CA PHE A 19 22.37 0.59 3.28
C PHE A 19 21.10 1.42 3.46
N VAL A 20 21.14 2.69 3.04
CA VAL A 20 19.92 3.47 2.85
C VAL A 20 19.16 2.75 1.75
N LYS A 21 18.11 2.02 2.14
CA LYS A 21 17.16 1.47 1.18
C LYS A 21 16.66 2.66 0.36
N ALA A 22 16.86 2.62 -0.95
CA ALA A 22 16.26 3.58 -1.87
C ALA A 22 14.77 3.64 -1.53
N GLU A 23 14.33 4.80 -1.05
CA GLU A 23 12.93 5.06 -0.80
C GLU A 23 12.23 4.88 -2.14
N ASP A 24 11.23 3.99 -2.20
CA ASP A 24 10.51 3.72 -3.44
C ASP A 24 9.95 5.05 -3.99
N GLU A 25 10.58 5.59 -5.03
CA GLU A 25 10.29 6.92 -5.60
C GLU A 25 8.92 7.00 -6.27
N ARG A 26 8.20 5.87 -6.35
CA ARG A 26 6.89 5.82 -6.97
C ARG A 26 5.88 6.69 -6.20
N PRO A 27 5.18 7.61 -6.89
CA PRO A 27 4.16 8.45 -6.30
C PRO A 27 3.07 7.61 -5.65
N ARG A 28 2.65 8.04 -4.45
CA ARG A 28 1.57 7.43 -3.69
C ARG A 28 0.26 8.10 -4.07
N VAL A 29 -0.70 7.32 -4.55
CA VAL A 29 -2.00 7.83 -5.01
C VAL A 29 -3.11 7.13 -4.25
N ALA A 30 -4.01 7.92 -3.66
CA ALA A 30 -5.24 7.43 -3.06
C ALA A 30 -6.40 7.68 -4.02
N ILE A 31 -7.15 6.62 -4.33
CA ILE A 31 -8.35 6.70 -5.16
C ILE A 31 -9.53 6.83 -4.19
N ILE A 32 -10.36 7.83 -4.42
CA ILE A 32 -11.61 8.05 -3.70
C ILE A 32 -12.79 7.61 -4.56
N ASP A 33 -13.95 7.42 -3.94
CA ASP A 33 -15.17 7.05 -4.66
C ASP A 33 -15.53 8.09 -5.73
N PHE A 34 -15.96 7.60 -6.88
CA PHE A 34 -16.39 8.44 -7.99
C PHE A 34 -17.85 8.86 -7.79
N PRO A 35 -18.15 10.16 -7.73
CA PRO A 35 -19.54 10.61 -7.64
C PRO A 35 -20.28 10.32 -8.95
N VAL A 36 -21.10 9.28 -8.97
CA VAL A 36 -21.92 8.89 -10.12
C VAL A 36 -23.28 9.60 -10.16
N ASP A 37 -23.50 10.53 -9.23
CA ASP A 37 -24.79 11.22 -9.07
C ASP A 37 -25.09 12.17 -10.22
N GLU A 38 -24.05 12.84 -10.72
CA GLU A 38 -24.11 13.77 -11.85
C GLU A 38 -23.84 13.09 -13.20
N ALA A 39 -23.49 11.81 -13.21
CA ALA A 39 -23.08 11.06 -14.41
C ALA A 39 -24.22 10.75 -15.40
N GLY A 40 -25.41 11.35 -15.24
CA GLY A 40 -26.52 11.19 -16.18
C GLY A 40 -27.03 9.75 -16.31
N LEU A 41 -26.92 8.94 -15.25
CA LEU A 41 -27.28 7.53 -15.30
C LEU A 41 -28.75 7.32 -15.67
N TRP A 42 -28.99 6.42 -16.63
CA TRP A 42 -30.33 6.00 -17.03
C TRP A 42 -31.13 5.49 -15.83
N SER A 43 -32.45 5.72 -15.82
CA SER A 43 -33.29 5.55 -14.62
C SER A 43 -33.19 4.17 -13.98
N GLY A 44 -33.05 3.11 -14.78
CA GLY A 44 -32.88 1.73 -14.29
C GLY A 44 -31.53 1.43 -13.63
N PHE A 45 -30.51 2.25 -13.85
CA PHE A 45 -29.19 2.12 -13.21
C PHE A 45 -29.03 2.99 -11.96
N ARG A 46 -29.99 3.88 -11.68
CA ARG A 46 -30.01 4.71 -10.45
C ARG A 46 -30.05 3.92 -9.14
N PRO A 47 -30.62 2.71 -9.05
CA PRO A 47 -30.50 1.89 -7.85
C PRO A 47 -29.08 1.35 -7.64
N HIS A 48 -28.33 1.16 -8.73
CA HIS A 48 -27.02 0.48 -8.74
C HIS A 48 -25.83 1.45 -8.74
N LYS A 49 -26.05 2.76 -8.47
CA LYS A 49 -24.99 3.77 -8.52
C LYS A 49 -23.78 3.43 -7.66
N ARG A 50 -24.03 2.90 -6.46
CA ARG A 50 -22.96 2.51 -5.52
C ARG A 50 -22.08 1.41 -6.09
N GLU A 51 -22.70 0.41 -6.72
CA GLU A 51 -21.99 -0.72 -7.33
C GLU A 51 -21.19 -0.26 -8.55
N ILE A 52 -21.76 0.64 -9.36
CA ILE A 52 -21.07 1.26 -10.51
C ILE A 52 -19.86 2.07 -10.03
N SER A 53 -20.00 2.89 -8.98
CA SER A 53 -18.89 3.63 -8.38
C SER A 53 -17.77 2.68 -7.94
N ALA A 54 -18.13 1.62 -7.19
CA ALA A 54 -17.17 0.66 -6.68
C ALA A 54 -16.42 -0.07 -7.82
N ALA A 55 -17.14 -0.48 -8.86
CA ALA A 55 -16.54 -1.12 -10.03
C ALA A 55 -15.58 -0.19 -10.79
N LEU A 56 -15.90 1.11 -10.88
CA LEU A 56 -15.01 2.10 -11.49
C LEU A 56 -13.73 2.32 -10.66
N VAL A 57 -13.84 2.34 -9.32
CA VAL A 57 -12.68 2.42 -8.42
C VAL A 57 -11.77 1.21 -8.60
N ASP A 58 -12.34 0.02 -8.68
CA ASP A 58 -11.58 -1.23 -8.86
C ASP A 58 -10.84 -1.23 -10.21
N LEU A 59 -11.55 -0.91 -11.30
CA LEU A 59 -10.96 -0.86 -12.64
C LEU A 59 -9.84 0.19 -12.76
N PHE A 60 -10.02 1.36 -12.14
CA PHE A 60 -8.99 2.40 -12.12
C PHE A 60 -7.78 1.98 -11.27
N THR A 61 -8.02 1.26 -10.18
CA THR A 61 -6.97 0.68 -9.34
C THR A 61 -6.16 -0.35 -10.12
N THR A 62 -6.82 -1.30 -10.81
CA THR A 62 -6.17 -2.29 -11.67
C THR A 62 -5.30 -1.61 -12.72
N ALA A 63 -5.83 -0.62 -13.43
CA ALA A 63 -5.08 0.11 -14.46
C ALA A 63 -3.85 0.84 -13.90
N LEU A 64 -3.95 1.41 -12.70
CA LEU A 64 -2.83 2.09 -12.04
C LEU A 64 -1.75 1.12 -11.56
N VAL A 65 -2.17 -0.06 -11.06
CA VAL A 65 -1.26 -1.13 -10.62
C VAL A 65 -0.56 -1.77 -11.83
N GLU A 66 -1.28 -2.07 -12.90
CA GLU A 66 -0.72 -2.63 -14.14
C GLU A 66 0.33 -1.71 -14.78
N LYS A 67 0.11 -0.39 -14.69
CA LYS A 67 1.08 0.60 -15.20
C LYS A 67 2.37 0.66 -14.36
N GLY A 68 2.43 0.02 -13.18
CA GLY A 68 3.65 -0.23 -12.39
C GLY A 68 4.29 0.99 -11.71
N ASN A 69 3.88 2.20 -12.09
CA ASN A 69 4.51 3.46 -11.68
C ASN A 69 3.93 4.07 -10.41
N PHE A 70 2.85 3.51 -9.86
CA PHE A 70 2.12 4.09 -8.73
C PHE A 70 2.01 3.09 -7.58
N ARG A 71 2.15 3.60 -6.35
CA ARG A 71 1.75 2.86 -5.15
C ARG A 71 0.31 3.25 -4.84
N VAL A 72 -0.62 2.33 -5.10
CA VAL A 72 -2.06 2.55 -4.87
C VAL A 72 -2.43 2.01 -3.50
N PHE A 73 -3.06 2.84 -2.66
CA PHE A 73 -3.65 2.41 -1.39
C PHE A 73 -5.17 2.48 -1.50
N GLU A 74 -5.81 1.31 -1.51
CA GLU A 74 -7.26 1.22 -1.34
C GLU A 74 -7.61 1.45 0.14
N ARG A 75 -8.45 2.45 0.42
CA ARG A 75 -8.87 2.75 1.80
C ARG A 75 -9.73 1.64 2.42
N SER A 76 -10.42 0.86 1.58
CA SER A 76 -11.12 -0.38 1.97
C SER A 76 -10.14 -1.42 2.52
N ARG A 77 -9.06 -1.71 1.77
CA ARG A 77 -8.03 -2.65 2.21
C ARG A 77 -7.33 -2.21 3.49
N LEU A 78 -7.23 -0.91 3.77
CA LEU A 78 -6.73 -0.45 5.07
C LEU A 78 -7.63 -0.88 6.22
N GLN A 79 -8.95 -0.89 6.05
CA GLN A 79 -9.87 -1.40 7.08
C GLN A 79 -9.76 -2.92 7.22
N ASP A 80 -9.59 -3.64 6.11
CA ASP A 80 -9.38 -5.09 6.14
C ASP A 80 -8.05 -5.45 6.82
N ILE A 81 -6.96 -4.75 6.49
CA ILE A 81 -5.66 -4.92 7.14
C ILE A 81 -5.75 -4.56 8.63
N MET A 82 -6.43 -3.47 9.00
CA MET A 82 -6.63 -3.11 10.41
C MET A 82 -7.47 -4.17 11.14
N LYS A 83 -8.47 -4.75 10.48
CA LYS A 83 -9.27 -5.84 11.01
C LYS A 83 -8.44 -7.11 11.18
N GLU A 84 -7.64 -7.49 10.19
CA GLU A 84 -6.71 -8.63 10.28
C GLU A 84 -5.64 -8.42 11.36
N GLN A 85 -5.07 -7.23 11.46
CA GLN A 85 -4.13 -6.88 12.53
C GLN A 85 -4.79 -6.98 13.90
N ASN A 86 -6.03 -6.50 14.05
CA ASN A 86 -6.80 -6.67 15.28
C ASN A 86 -7.11 -8.15 15.58
N LEU A 87 -7.39 -8.97 14.57
CA LEU A 87 -7.62 -10.41 14.72
C LEU A 87 -6.33 -11.15 15.12
N GLY A 88 -5.17 -10.75 14.58
CA GLY A 88 -3.86 -11.27 14.98
C GLY A 88 -3.45 -10.84 16.39
N LEU A 89 -3.73 -9.59 16.77
CA LEU A 89 -3.46 -9.07 18.12
C LEU A 89 -4.39 -9.65 19.18
N SER A 90 -5.63 -10.02 18.81
CA SER A 90 -6.61 -10.61 19.72
C SER A 90 -6.41 -12.10 20.00
N GLY A 91 -5.47 -12.77 19.33
CA GLY A 91 -5.16 -14.18 19.56
C GLY A 91 -6.27 -15.16 19.12
N ASN A 92 -7.31 -14.68 18.43
CA ASN A 92 -8.42 -15.50 17.94
C ASN A 92 -8.09 -16.32 16.68
N ILE A 93 -6.83 -16.30 16.22
CA ILE A 93 -6.37 -17.14 15.12
C ILE A 93 -5.88 -18.46 15.73
N SER A 94 -6.75 -19.47 15.76
CA SER A 94 -6.35 -20.85 16.02
C SER A 94 -5.42 -21.30 14.88
N PRO A 95 -4.17 -21.71 15.17
CA PRO A 95 -3.36 -22.41 14.19
C PRO A 95 -3.96 -23.82 14.01
N ASN A 96 -4.40 -24.13 12.81
CA ASN A 96 -4.81 -25.48 12.41
C ASN A 96 -3.66 -26.14 11.65
#